data_AF-D2UX61-F1
#
_entry.id   AF-D2UX61-F1
#
_cell.length_a   1.000
_cell.length_b   1.000
_cell.length_c   1.000
_cell.angle_alpha   90.00
_cell.angle_beta   90.00
_cell.angle_gamma   90.00
#
_symmetry.space_group_name_H-M   'P 1'
#
loop_
_entity.id
_entity.type
_entity.pdbx_description
1 polymer ?
#
loop_
_entity_poly.entity_id
_entity_poly.type
_entity_poly.pdbx_seq_one_letter_code
_entity_poly.pdbx_strand_id
1 'polypeptide(L)'
;MNQKLTDERERIIKVLNEHLTQTRYLQFLPQHHQLFSGELPLLINEAALSSVYELYELEQALDAKIKEYVQNPDSSSVKKTYMKLCKLLNQYNFNVDQVNPLKPDEGLERFVYIMKEMVNIYADKLHTTKEEEQVMNDQKNEKAAREKKSNADLKALQRELASVRSTREKEVSAREETLKKLEEELVALKMSTNNQREEFSGSMKTQEDVAHSKFLKFEEMLKDQIKQCELMIAELKMDHHKDEGDMKLDRLTSEQQVFDFVTKYDNFMSEHTQKYNQLVQDYNRDQKRVVFLENAIAVMEEEKRKRNEERDKRKNEKEKIERLKVHSRYQRLWKRAYRLVFLTNYEGIQEKVLKAKEAKNPQPLDTTQQSTKLDTKPTNNRTRSTPSTNRPVKR
;
A
#
# COMPACT_ATOMS: atom_id res chain seq x y z
N MET A 1 -59.29 -98.82 54.01
CA MET A 1 -58.67 -98.28 55.24
C MET A 1 -59.16 -96.87 55.61
N ASN A 2 -60.10 -96.27 54.86
CA ASN A 2 -60.51 -94.87 55.08
C ASN A 2 -61.73 -94.69 55.99
N GLN A 3 -62.65 -95.66 56.08
CA GLN A 3 -63.86 -95.54 56.91
C GLN A 3 -63.55 -95.40 58.42
N LYS A 4 -62.57 -96.18 58.93
CA LYS A 4 -62.19 -96.11 60.35
C LYS A 4 -61.53 -94.78 60.72
N LEU A 5 -60.76 -94.19 59.80
CA LEU A 5 -60.09 -92.90 60.02
C LEU A 5 -61.10 -91.74 59.99
N THR A 6 -62.11 -91.82 59.12
CA THR A 6 -63.21 -90.85 59.09
C THR A 6 -64.10 -90.95 60.33
N ASP A 7 -64.39 -92.16 60.81
CA ASP A 7 -65.21 -92.37 62.01
C ASP A 7 -64.48 -91.89 63.29
N GLU A 8 -63.17 -92.16 63.40
CA GLU A 8 -62.35 -91.64 64.51
C GLU A 8 -62.20 -90.11 64.44
N ARG A 9 -62.07 -89.55 63.24
CA ARG A 9 -62.04 -88.09 63.00
C ARG A 9 -63.33 -87.41 63.46
N GLU A 10 -64.48 -87.90 63.01
CA GLU A 10 -65.77 -87.34 63.39
C GLU A 10 -65.99 -87.43 64.90
N ARG A 11 -65.54 -88.54 65.52
CA ARG A 11 -65.58 -88.71 66.97
C ARG A 11 -64.71 -87.69 67.70
N ILE A 12 -63.46 -87.47 67.26
CA ILE A 12 -62.53 -86.52 67.90
C ILE A 12 -63.04 -85.08 67.76
N ILE A 13 -63.50 -84.69 66.56
CA ILE A 13 -64.06 -83.35 66.32
C ILE A 13 -65.33 -83.14 67.16
N LYS A 14 -66.20 -84.15 67.28
CA LYS A 14 -67.41 -84.08 68.10
C LYS A 14 -67.10 -83.88 69.58
N VAL A 15 -66.12 -84.60 70.13
CA VAL A 15 -65.69 -84.46 71.54
C VAL A 15 -65.09 -83.07 71.81
N LEU A 16 -64.26 -82.57 70.89
CA LEU A 16 -63.65 -81.23 71.02
C LEU A 16 -64.71 -80.12 70.96
N ASN A 17 -65.71 -80.25 70.08
CA ASN A 17 -66.82 -79.32 70.01
C ASN A 17 -67.71 -79.38 71.27
N GLU A 18 -67.96 -80.57 71.81
CA GLU A 18 -68.73 -80.73 73.05
C GLU A 18 -68.03 -80.05 74.24
N HIS A 19 -66.71 -80.20 74.35
CA HIS A 19 -65.93 -79.49 75.37
C HIS A 19 -65.92 -77.98 75.15
N LEU A 20 -65.82 -77.50 73.90
CA LEU A 20 -65.91 -76.08 73.59
C LEU A 20 -67.25 -75.48 74.06
N THR A 21 -68.36 -76.18 73.84
CA THR A 21 -69.69 -75.76 74.30
C THR A 21 -69.80 -75.75 75.82
N GLN A 22 -69.27 -76.78 76.50
CA GLN A 22 -69.23 -76.82 77.97
C GLN A 22 -68.42 -75.66 78.56
N THR A 23 -67.27 -75.32 77.96
CA THR A 23 -66.46 -74.18 78.42
C THR A 23 -67.18 -72.84 78.23
N ARG A 24 -68.02 -72.70 77.20
CA ARG A 24 -68.87 -71.49 77.03
C ARG A 24 -69.95 -71.39 78.11
N TYR A 25 -70.54 -72.50 78.54
CA TYR A 25 -71.48 -72.48 79.67
C TYR A 25 -70.80 -72.07 80.98
N LEU A 26 -69.53 -72.45 81.20
CA LEU A 26 -68.75 -72.03 82.38
C LEU A 26 -68.56 -70.51 82.42
N GLN A 27 -68.42 -69.88 81.26
CA GLN A 27 -68.26 -68.43 81.14
C GLN A 27 -69.54 -67.67 81.49
N PHE A 28 -70.71 -68.26 81.19
CA PHE A 28 -72.01 -67.60 81.31
C PHE A 28 -72.59 -67.63 82.74
N LEU A 29 -72.47 -68.76 83.43
CA LEU A 29 -73.24 -69.01 84.67
C LEU A 29 -72.84 -68.12 85.89
N PRO A 30 -71.54 -67.86 86.18
CA PRO A 30 -71.14 -67.06 87.33
C PRO A 30 -71.44 -65.56 87.18
N GLN A 31 -71.45 -65.03 85.96
CA GLN A 31 -71.51 -63.58 85.69
C GLN A 31 -72.93 -63.00 85.78
N HIS A 32 -73.97 -63.83 85.76
CA HIS A 32 -75.38 -63.39 85.69
C HIS A 32 -76.18 -63.61 86.98
N HIS A 33 -75.54 -63.88 88.12
CA HIS A 33 -76.23 -64.10 89.40
C HIS A 33 -77.28 -63.03 89.75
N GLN A 34 -76.97 -61.75 89.55
CA GLN A 34 -77.89 -60.63 89.84
C GLN A 34 -79.08 -60.52 88.86
N LEU A 35 -79.02 -61.20 87.70
CA LEU A 35 -80.08 -61.25 86.70
C LEU A 35 -81.01 -62.45 86.90
N PHE A 36 -80.59 -63.48 87.64
CA PHE A 36 -81.46 -64.60 88.04
C PHE A 36 -82.52 -64.20 89.09
N SER A 37 -82.37 -63.05 89.75
CA SER A 37 -83.40 -62.43 90.61
C SER A 37 -84.41 -61.55 89.83
N GLY A 38 -84.22 -61.36 88.52
CA GLY A 38 -85.08 -60.57 87.63
C GLY A 38 -85.88 -61.46 86.65
N GLU A 39 -86.00 -61.06 85.39
CA GLU A 39 -86.87 -61.70 84.37
C GLU A 39 -86.42 -63.09 83.84
N LEU A 40 -85.28 -63.63 84.28
CA LEU A 40 -84.76 -64.93 83.85
C LEU A 40 -85.54 -66.20 84.29
N PRO A 41 -86.29 -66.24 85.41
CA PRO A 41 -87.11 -67.39 85.81
C PRO A 41 -88.20 -67.75 84.79
N LEU A 42 -88.52 -66.85 83.85
CA LEU A 42 -89.48 -67.11 82.76
C LEU A 42 -88.89 -67.92 81.60
N LEU A 43 -87.56 -67.95 81.46
CA LEU A 43 -86.85 -68.61 80.35
C LEU A 43 -86.23 -69.96 80.74
N ILE A 44 -86.14 -70.26 82.04
CA ILE A 44 -85.44 -71.42 82.56
C ILE A 44 -86.40 -72.21 83.47
N ASN A 45 -86.53 -73.51 83.19
CA ASN A 45 -87.39 -74.43 83.96
C ASN A 45 -86.99 -74.43 85.45
N GLU A 46 -87.99 -74.50 86.34
CA GLU A 46 -87.87 -74.52 87.81
C GLU A 46 -86.82 -75.51 88.34
N ALA A 47 -86.66 -76.67 87.69
CA ALA A 47 -85.63 -77.66 88.03
C ALA A 47 -84.20 -77.21 87.67
N ALA A 48 -84.04 -76.52 86.54
CA ALA A 48 -82.77 -75.92 86.14
C ALA A 48 -82.47 -74.67 86.99
N LEU A 49 -83.49 -73.89 87.34
CA LEU A 49 -83.39 -72.74 88.22
C LEU A 49 -82.93 -73.15 89.63
N SER A 50 -83.55 -74.19 90.22
CA SER A 50 -83.09 -74.79 91.48
C SER A 50 -81.64 -75.27 91.39
N SER A 51 -81.25 -75.89 90.28
CA SER A 51 -79.86 -76.34 90.09
C SER A 51 -78.88 -75.17 89.97
N VAL A 52 -79.29 -74.03 89.40
CA VAL A 52 -78.49 -72.79 89.35
C VAL A 52 -78.36 -72.17 90.75
N TYR A 53 -79.45 -72.12 91.53
CA TYR A 53 -79.39 -71.64 92.92
C TYR A 53 -78.53 -72.54 93.81
N GLU A 54 -78.67 -73.87 93.70
CA GLU A 54 -77.80 -74.84 94.39
C GLU A 54 -76.33 -74.66 93.96
N LEU A 55 -76.07 -74.46 92.67
CA LEU A 55 -74.71 -74.20 92.18
C LEU A 55 -74.16 -72.89 92.72
N TYR A 56 -74.99 -71.86 92.86
CA TYR A 56 -74.58 -70.58 93.39
C TYR A 56 -74.33 -70.61 94.89
N GLU A 57 -75.19 -71.28 95.67
CA GLU A 57 -74.93 -71.51 97.09
C GLU A 57 -73.65 -72.32 97.28
N LEU A 58 -73.45 -73.33 96.45
CA LEU A 58 -72.21 -74.09 96.42
C LEU A 58 -71.03 -73.23 95.99
N GLU A 59 -71.18 -72.31 95.03
CA GLU A 59 -70.14 -71.40 94.54
C GLU A 59 -69.79 -70.35 95.59
N GLN A 60 -70.75 -69.74 96.28
CA GLN A 60 -70.49 -68.85 97.42
C GLN A 60 -69.85 -69.59 98.58
N ALA A 61 -70.32 -70.80 98.89
CA ALA A 61 -69.70 -71.66 99.88
C ALA A 61 -68.29 -72.06 99.43
N LEU A 62 -68.07 -72.27 98.12
CA LEU A 62 -66.77 -72.57 97.54
C LEU A 62 -65.89 -71.34 97.53
N ASP A 63 -66.37 -70.11 97.30
CA ASP A 63 -65.58 -68.87 97.26
C ASP A 63 -65.20 -68.40 98.67
N ALA A 64 -66.14 -68.52 99.62
CA ALA A 64 -65.87 -68.35 101.03
C ALA A 64 -64.88 -69.41 101.52
N LYS A 65 -65.03 -70.67 101.07
CA LYS A 65 -64.02 -71.70 101.31
C LYS A 65 -62.75 -71.44 100.52
N ILE A 66 -62.71 -70.99 99.28
CA ILE A 66 -61.51 -70.82 98.44
C ILE A 66 -60.58 -69.78 99.07
N LYS A 67 -61.13 -68.78 99.77
CA LYS A 67 -60.36 -67.87 100.64
C LYS A 67 -59.74 -68.54 101.88
N GLU A 68 -60.22 -69.70 102.29
CA GLU A 68 -59.79 -70.51 103.45
C GLU A 68 -59.17 -71.89 103.07
N TYR A 69 -59.29 -72.38 101.82
CA TYR A 69 -59.13 -73.79 101.40
C TYR A 69 -58.12 -73.99 100.25
N VAL A 70 -56.93 -73.38 100.31
CA VAL A 70 -55.85 -73.68 99.35
C VAL A 70 -55.28 -75.11 99.51
N GLN A 71 -55.84 -75.98 100.37
CA GLN A 71 -55.23 -77.29 100.67
C GLN A 71 -56.13 -78.55 100.68
N ASN A 72 -57.39 -78.57 100.21
CA ASN A 72 -58.06 -79.86 99.93
C ASN A 72 -59.24 -79.76 98.92
N PRO A 73 -59.23 -80.48 97.78
CA PRO A 73 -60.23 -80.31 96.73
C PRO A 73 -61.34 -81.35 96.85
N ASP A 74 -62.40 -81.05 97.59
CA ASP A 74 -63.65 -81.80 97.43
C ASP A 74 -64.61 -81.03 96.51
N SER A 75 -64.22 -80.90 95.23
CA SER A 75 -64.98 -80.22 94.16
C SER A 75 -65.95 -81.15 93.41
N SER A 76 -66.09 -82.38 93.89
CA SER A 76 -66.85 -83.43 93.20
C SER A 76 -68.36 -83.17 93.19
N SER A 77 -68.90 -82.46 94.18
CA SER A 77 -70.31 -82.05 94.22
C SER A 77 -70.59 -80.97 93.18
N VAL A 78 -69.80 -79.90 93.16
CA VAL A 78 -69.90 -78.77 92.20
C VAL A 78 -69.77 -79.25 90.77
N LYS A 79 -68.81 -80.13 90.48
CA LYS A 79 -68.65 -80.71 89.14
C LYS A 79 -69.86 -81.55 88.73
N LYS A 80 -70.48 -82.31 89.64
CA LYS A 80 -71.65 -83.13 89.34
C LYS A 80 -72.89 -82.28 89.09
N THR A 81 -73.15 -81.25 89.90
CA THR A 81 -74.25 -80.29 89.68
C THR A 81 -74.03 -79.48 88.41
N TYR A 82 -72.80 -79.04 88.13
CA TYR A 82 -72.45 -78.32 86.90
C TYR A 82 -72.64 -79.18 85.64
N MET A 83 -72.15 -80.42 85.64
CA MET A 83 -72.33 -81.34 84.52
C MET A 83 -73.81 -81.72 84.31
N LYS A 84 -74.60 -81.81 85.39
CA LYS A 84 -76.06 -82.02 85.32
C LYS A 84 -76.75 -80.79 84.73
N LEU A 85 -76.36 -79.58 85.12
CA LEU A 85 -76.86 -78.33 84.57
C LEU A 85 -76.49 -78.17 83.08
N CYS A 86 -75.24 -78.46 82.68
CA CYS A 86 -74.84 -78.42 81.26
C CYS A 86 -75.60 -79.44 80.40
N LYS A 87 -75.89 -80.63 80.94
CA LYS A 87 -76.73 -81.62 80.25
C LYS A 87 -78.17 -81.11 80.08
N LEU A 88 -78.74 -80.48 81.10
CA LEU A 88 -80.07 -79.87 81.02
C LEU A 88 -80.09 -78.70 80.01
N LEU A 89 -79.14 -77.78 80.09
CA LEU A 89 -79.03 -76.64 79.17
C LEU A 89 -78.82 -77.06 77.70
N ASN A 90 -78.00 -78.09 77.45
CA ASN A 90 -77.85 -78.67 76.12
C ASN A 90 -79.12 -79.39 75.63
N GLN A 91 -79.83 -80.12 76.51
CA GLN A 91 -81.06 -80.84 76.16
C GLN A 91 -82.20 -79.88 75.77
N TYR A 92 -82.20 -78.67 76.32
CA TYR A 92 -83.17 -77.61 76.01
C TYR A 92 -82.69 -76.58 74.98
N ASN A 93 -81.59 -76.87 74.25
CA ASN A 93 -81.01 -75.99 73.21
C ASN A 93 -80.72 -74.55 73.67
N PHE A 94 -80.23 -74.38 74.91
CA PHE A 94 -79.86 -73.05 75.39
C PHE A 94 -78.61 -72.53 74.66
N ASN A 95 -78.76 -71.45 73.90
CA ASN A 95 -77.67 -70.82 73.16
C ASN A 95 -77.08 -69.65 73.97
N VAL A 96 -75.85 -69.84 74.45
CA VAL A 96 -75.09 -68.84 75.21
C VAL A 96 -74.84 -67.57 74.38
N ASP A 97 -74.69 -67.70 73.06
CA ASP A 97 -74.36 -66.58 72.17
C ASP A 97 -75.54 -65.61 71.97
N GLN A 98 -76.78 -65.99 72.35
CA GLN A 98 -77.99 -65.15 72.23
C GLN A 98 -78.27 -64.30 73.47
N VAL A 99 -77.74 -64.68 74.64
CA VAL A 99 -77.91 -63.94 75.89
C VAL A 99 -76.63 -63.13 76.10
N ASN A 100 -76.67 -61.90 75.60
CA ASN A 100 -75.52 -61.01 75.42
C ASN A 100 -74.64 -60.92 76.70
N PRO A 101 -73.40 -61.47 76.71
CA PRO A 101 -72.55 -61.40 77.90
C PRO A 101 -71.96 -59.99 78.05
N LEU A 102 -72.12 -59.39 79.24
CA LEU A 102 -71.26 -58.27 79.63
C LEU A 102 -69.81 -58.79 79.76
N LYS A 103 -68.89 -58.08 79.10
CA LYS A 103 -67.42 -58.29 79.05
C LYS A 103 -66.91 -59.67 79.56
N PRO A 104 -66.62 -60.61 78.64
CA PRO A 104 -65.98 -61.87 79.01
C PRO A 104 -64.61 -61.64 79.66
N ASP A 105 -64.22 -62.53 80.59
CA ASP A 105 -62.87 -62.57 81.16
C ASP A 105 -61.82 -62.90 80.07
N GLU A 106 -60.81 -62.03 79.91
CA GLU A 106 -59.76 -62.10 78.88
C GLU A 106 -59.01 -63.45 78.88
N GLY A 107 -58.83 -64.04 80.07
CA GLY A 107 -58.14 -65.33 80.24
C GLY A 107 -58.93 -66.50 79.62
N LEU A 108 -60.25 -66.52 79.83
CA LEU A 108 -61.13 -67.55 79.28
C LEU A 108 -61.39 -67.36 77.79
N GLU A 109 -61.49 -66.13 77.31
CA GLU A 109 -61.66 -65.83 75.87
C GLU A 109 -60.46 -66.31 75.06
N ARG A 110 -59.24 -66.09 75.58
CA ARG A 110 -58.01 -66.60 74.96
C ARG A 110 -57.97 -68.13 74.93
N PHE A 111 -58.45 -68.79 75.98
CA PHE A 111 -58.56 -70.26 76.01
C PHE A 111 -59.56 -70.78 74.97
N VAL A 112 -60.74 -70.15 74.85
CA VAL A 112 -61.74 -70.48 73.81
C VAL A 112 -61.17 -70.25 72.40
N TYR A 113 -60.40 -69.18 72.18
CA TYR A 113 -59.73 -68.92 70.91
C TYR A 113 -58.69 -70.01 70.57
N ILE A 114 -57.83 -70.38 71.52
CA ILE A 114 -56.84 -71.45 71.33
C ILE A 114 -57.54 -72.79 71.05
N MET A 115 -58.64 -73.09 71.74
CA MET A 115 -59.42 -74.31 71.48
C MET A 115 -60.03 -74.31 70.08
N LYS A 116 -60.51 -73.16 69.58
CA LYS A 116 -60.97 -73.03 68.17
C LYS A 116 -59.84 -73.24 67.16
N GLU A 117 -58.68 -72.62 67.38
CA GLU A 117 -57.49 -72.81 66.52
C GLU A 117 -57.00 -74.26 66.52
N MET A 118 -57.00 -74.93 67.67
CA MET A 118 -56.67 -76.35 67.74
C MET A 118 -57.65 -77.20 66.94
N VAL A 119 -58.96 -76.94 67.04
CA VAL A 119 -59.98 -77.64 66.22
C VAL A 119 -59.71 -77.43 64.72
N ASN A 120 -59.35 -76.22 64.29
CA ASN A 120 -59.02 -75.93 62.89
C ASN A 120 -57.74 -76.65 62.42
N ILE A 121 -56.67 -76.59 63.21
CA ILE A 121 -55.39 -77.26 62.89
C ILE A 121 -55.58 -78.78 62.80
N TYR A 122 -56.35 -79.38 63.72
CA TYR A 122 -56.66 -80.80 63.64
C TYR A 122 -57.58 -81.12 62.46
N ALA A 123 -58.55 -80.26 62.13
CA ALA A 123 -59.37 -80.44 60.93
C ALA A 123 -58.53 -80.46 59.64
N ASP A 124 -57.57 -79.54 59.50
CA ASP A 124 -56.69 -79.43 58.32
C ASP A 124 -55.68 -80.58 58.24
N LYS A 125 -55.05 -80.95 59.36
CA LYS A 125 -54.11 -82.08 59.39
C LYS A 125 -54.77 -83.42 59.16
N LEU A 126 -56.00 -83.63 59.63
CA LEU A 126 -56.77 -84.85 59.33
C LEU A 126 -57.36 -84.85 57.91
N HIS A 127 -57.23 -83.75 57.15
CA HIS A 127 -57.74 -83.62 55.78
C HIS A 127 -56.70 -83.92 54.68
N THR A 128 -55.42 -84.13 55.03
CA THR A 128 -54.35 -84.36 54.05
C THR A 128 -53.90 -85.82 54.04
N THR A 129 -53.86 -86.41 52.84
CA THR A 129 -53.25 -87.73 52.64
C THR A 129 -51.73 -87.60 52.55
N LYS A 130 -50.98 -88.67 52.88
CA LYS A 130 -49.50 -88.65 52.83
C LYS A 130 -48.94 -88.28 51.45
N GLU A 131 -49.67 -88.59 50.38
CA GLU A 131 -49.28 -88.27 49.00
C GLU A 131 -49.44 -86.77 48.70
N GLU A 132 -50.52 -86.13 49.18
CA GLU A 132 -50.73 -84.69 49.03
C GLU A 132 -49.69 -83.87 49.81
N GLU A 133 -49.31 -84.33 51.01
CA GLU A 133 -48.24 -83.70 51.80
C GLU A 133 -46.89 -83.73 51.07
N GLN A 134 -46.58 -84.83 50.38
CA GLN A 134 -45.35 -84.95 49.59
C GLN A 134 -45.36 -84.01 48.38
N VAL A 135 -46.46 -83.94 47.63
CA VAL A 135 -46.60 -83.01 46.48
C VAL A 135 -46.49 -81.55 46.93
N MET A 136 -47.11 -81.19 48.05
CA MET A 136 -47.01 -79.84 48.62
C MET A 136 -45.58 -79.49 49.03
N ASN A 137 -44.83 -80.46 49.58
CA ASN A 137 -43.43 -80.26 49.94
C ASN A 137 -42.53 -80.11 48.71
N ASP A 138 -42.74 -80.90 47.66
CA ASP A 138 -42.00 -80.80 46.40
C ASP A 138 -42.25 -79.45 45.70
N GLN A 139 -43.52 -78.99 45.66
CA GLN A 139 -43.85 -77.65 45.15
C GLN A 139 -43.21 -76.54 45.98
N LYS A 140 -43.15 -76.69 47.31
CA LYS A 140 -42.48 -75.73 48.19
C LYS A 140 -40.98 -75.67 47.91
N ASN A 141 -40.34 -76.83 47.74
CA ASN A 141 -38.92 -76.92 47.42
C ASN A 141 -38.61 -76.34 46.03
N GLU A 142 -39.46 -76.59 45.03
CA GLU A 142 -39.32 -76.02 43.70
C GLU A 142 -39.47 -74.49 43.74
N LYS A 143 -40.48 -73.96 44.45
CA LYS A 143 -40.66 -72.52 44.67
C LYS A 143 -39.44 -71.91 45.36
N ALA A 144 -38.92 -72.56 46.41
CA ALA A 144 -37.73 -72.11 47.12
C ALA A 144 -36.47 -72.13 46.22
N ALA A 145 -36.33 -73.13 45.34
CA ALA A 145 -35.24 -73.20 44.38
C ALA A 145 -35.35 -72.07 43.32
N ARG A 146 -36.55 -71.83 42.79
CA ARG A 146 -36.82 -70.71 41.87
C ARG A 146 -36.55 -69.36 42.53
N GLU A 147 -36.94 -69.18 43.78
CA GLU A 147 -36.70 -67.97 44.55
C GLU A 147 -35.20 -67.75 44.80
N LYS A 148 -34.46 -68.79 45.18
CA LYS A 148 -32.99 -68.73 45.31
C LYS A 148 -32.32 -68.35 44.00
N LYS A 149 -32.74 -68.93 42.87
CA LYS A 149 -32.22 -68.59 41.54
C LYS A 149 -32.54 -67.13 41.18
N SER A 150 -33.79 -66.70 41.31
CA SER A 150 -34.21 -65.33 41.06
C SER A 150 -33.44 -64.32 41.91
N ASN A 151 -33.21 -64.63 43.19
CA ASN A 151 -32.44 -63.76 44.09
C ASN A 151 -30.94 -63.71 43.72
N ALA A 152 -30.37 -64.82 43.22
CA ALA A 152 -29.01 -64.84 42.69
C ALA A 152 -28.90 -63.99 41.41
N ASP A 153 -29.87 -64.10 40.49
CA ASP A 153 -29.94 -63.31 39.26
C ASP A 153 -30.13 -61.81 39.58
N LEU A 154 -30.99 -61.47 40.54
CA LEU A 154 -31.19 -60.10 41.02
C LEU A 154 -29.90 -59.52 41.58
N LYS A 155 -29.16 -60.27 42.41
CA LYS A 155 -27.84 -59.84 42.91
C LYS A 155 -26.81 -59.69 41.79
N ALA A 156 -26.82 -60.56 40.78
CA ALA A 156 -25.93 -60.45 39.63
C ALA A 156 -26.23 -59.17 38.83
N LEU A 157 -27.50 -58.91 38.51
CA LEU A 157 -27.94 -57.70 37.81
C LEU A 157 -27.66 -56.43 38.61
N GLN A 158 -27.81 -56.45 39.94
CA GLN A 158 -27.45 -55.32 40.80
C GLN A 158 -25.95 -55.02 40.75
N ARG A 159 -25.09 -56.05 40.75
CA ARG A 159 -23.64 -55.87 40.60
C ARG A 159 -23.26 -55.35 39.22
N GLU A 160 -23.88 -55.88 38.17
CA GLU A 160 -23.65 -55.41 36.80
C GLU A 160 -24.07 -53.96 36.64
N LEU A 161 -25.25 -53.59 37.16
CA LEU A 161 -25.75 -52.21 37.14
C LEU A 161 -24.82 -51.27 37.93
N ALA A 162 -24.33 -51.69 39.10
CA ALA A 162 -23.35 -50.92 39.86
C ALA A 162 -22.02 -50.76 39.11
N SER A 163 -21.55 -51.83 38.45
CA SER A 163 -20.35 -51.81 37.62
C SER A 163 -20.50 -50.83 36.45
N VAL A 164 -21.61 -50.91 35.70
CA VAL A 164 -21.90 -50.04 34.55
C VAL A 164 -22.05 -48.58 34.99
N ARG A 165 -22.67 -48.31 36.14
CA ARG A 165 -22.74 -46.96 36.70
C ARG A 165 -21.35 -46.43 37.02
N SER A 166 -20.51 -47.23 37.67
CA SER A 166 -19.14 -46.83 38.02
C SER A 166 -18.26 -46.60 36.78
N THR A 167 -18.36 -47.44 35.75
CA THR A 167 -17.61 -47.21 34.49
C THR A 167 -18.08 -45.96 33.77
N ARG A 168 -19.40 -45.74 33.68
CA ARG A 168 -19.96 -44.53 33.07
C ARG A 168 -19.53 -43.27 33.83
N GLU A 169 -19.54 -43.29 35.15
CA GLU A 169 -19.11 -42.15 35.97
C GLU A 169 -17.63 -41.82 35.75
N LYS A 170 -16.76 -42.84 35.66
CA LYS A 170 -15.34 -42.66 35.30
C LYS A 170 -15.16 -42.08 33.89
N GLU A 171 -15.92 -42.57 32.91
CA GLU A 171 -15.87 -42.05 31.54
C GLU A 171 -16.37 -40.60 31.44
N VAL A 172 -17.44 -40.26 32.15
CA VAL A 172 -17.96 -38.90 32.21
C VAL A 172 -16.91 -37.98 32.85
N SER A 173 -16.35 -38.37 34.00
CA SER A 173 -15.30 -37.59 34.67
C SER A 173 -14.06 -37.40 33.79
N ALA A 174 -13.62 -38.45 33.08
CA ALA A 174 -12.49 -38.34 32.15
C ALA A 174 -12.80 -37.39 30.98
N ARG A 175 -14.02 -37.44 30.43
CA ARG A 175 -14.45 -36.53 29.35
C ARG A 175 -14.55 -35.08 29.84
N GLU A 176 -15.09 -34.86 31.03
CA GLU A 176 -15.14 -33.53 31.65
C GLU A 176 -13.74 -32.94 31.87
N GLU A 177 -12.77 -33.76 32.31
CA GLU A 177 -11.38 -33.33 32.43
C GLU A 177 -10.77 -32.95 31.07
N THR A 178 -11.03 -33.73 30.02
CA THR A 178 -10.57 -33.40 28.67
C THR A 178 -11.23 -32.12 28.12
N LEU A 179 -12.51 -31.91 28.37
CA LEU A 179 -13.21 -30.70 27.97
C LEU A 179 -12.60 -29.47 28.64
N LYS A 180 -12.33 -29.56 29.95
CA LYS A 180 -11.69 -28.47 30.69
C LYS A 180 -10.30 -28.14 30.15
N LYS A 181 -9.47 -29.15 29.84
CA LYS A 181 -8.15 -28.94 29.21
C LYS A 181 -8.26 -28.26 27.85
N LEU A 182 -9.19 -28.72 27.00
CA LEU A 182 -9.42 -28.12 25.69
C LEU A 182 -9.94 -26.67 25.79
N GLU A 183 -10.78 -26.36 26.77
CA GLU A 183 -11.24 -24.99 27.05
C GLU A 183 -10.07 -24.09 27.48
N GLU A 184 -9.20 -24.56 28.37
CA GLU A 184 -7.99 -23.85 28.80
C GLU A 184 -7.02 -23.60 27.64
N GLU A 185 -6.77 -24.63 26.80
CA GLU A 185 -5.94 -24.51 25.60
C GLU A 185 -6.53 -23.51 24.60
N LEU A 186 -7.85 -23.53 24.40
CA LEU A 186 -8.53 -22.61 23.49
C LEU A 186 -8.42 -21.16 23.97
N VAL A 187 -8.57 -20.92 25.28
CA VAL A 187 -8.36 -19.59 25.88
C VAL A 187 -6.91 -19.14 25.71
N ALA A 188 -5.93 -20.01 26.00
CA ALA A 188 -4.51 -19.71 25.83
C ALA A 188 -4.18 -19.37 24.37
N LEU A 189 -4.72 -20.13 23.42
CA LEU A 189 -4.49 -19.95 21.99
C LEU A 189 -5.13 -18.65 21.48
N LYS A 190 -6.34 -18.30 21.96
CA LYS A 190 -6.97 -17.00 21.69
C LYS A 190 -6.13 -15.83 22.20
N MET A 191 -5.64 -15.90 23.45
CA MET A 191 -4.78 -14.85 24.01
C MET A 191 -3.48 -14.72 23.22
N SER A 192 -2.81 -15.83 22.92
CA SER A 192 -1.57 -15.83 22.11
C SER A 192 -1.81 -15.24 20.72
N THR A 193 -2.92 -15.58 20.07
CA THR A 193 -3.25 -15.08 18.72
C THR A 193 -3.55 -13.58 18.77
N ASN A 194 -4.27 -13.11 19.79
CA ASN A 194 -4.55 -11.69 19.93
C ASN A 194 -3.28 -10.88 20.21
N ASN A 195 -2.39 -11.36 21.08
CA ASN A 195 -1.10 -10.74 21.36
C ASN A 195 -0.25 -10.65 20.09
N GLN A 196 -0.13 -11.75 19.33
CA GLN A 196 0.61 -11.75 18.05
C GLN A 196 0.00 -10.78 17.04
N ARG A 197 -1.33 -10.66 17.01
CA ARG A 197 -2.02 -9.71 16.13
C ARG A 197 -1.73 -8.27 16.53
N GLU A 198 -1.73 -7.96 17.82
CA GLU A 198 -1.40 -6.63 18.35
C GLU A 198 0.07 -6.27 18.08
N GLU A 199 0.99 -7.21 18.32
CA GLU A 199 2.42 -7.05 18.00
C GLU A 199 2.65 -6.81 16.51
N PHE A 200 2.00 -7.60 15.64
CA PHE A 200 2.12 -7.44 14.19
C PHE A 200 1.54 -6.10 13.72
N SER A 201 0.38 -5.71 14.23
CA SER A 201 -0.24 -4.41 13.94
C SER A 201 0.65 -3.24 14.40
N GLY A 202 1.22 -3.33 15.60
CA GLY A 202 2.17 -2.35 16.12
C GLY A 202 3.46 -2.28 15.30
N SER A 203 4.00 -3.43 14.90
CA SER A 203 5.20 -3.50 14.04
C SER A 203 4.94 -2.92 12.64
N MET A 204 3.79 -3.22 12.03
CA MET A 204 3.40 -2.65 10.74
C MET A 204 3.26 -1.13 10.82
N LYS A 205 2.55 -0.63 11.84
CA LYS A 205 2.36 0.81 12.02
C LYS A 205 3.68 1.55 12.25
N THR A 206 4.55 1.01 13.10
CA THR A 206 5.88 1.62 13.33
C THR A 206 6.75 1.59 12.06
N GLN A 207 6.69 0.52 11.28
CA GLN A 207 7.40 0.44 10.00
C GLN A 207 6.87 1.46 8.98
N GLU A 208 5.54 1.63 8.90
CA GLU A 208 4.89 2.65 8.08
C GLU A 208 5.28 4.07 8.52
N ASP A 209 5.23 4.36 9.83
CA ASP A 209 5.60 5.67 10.37
C ASP A 209 7.08 6.01 10.08
N VAL A 210 7.99 5.04 10.21
CA VAL A 210 9.41 5.20 9.87
C VAL A 210 9.60 5.41 8.37
N ALA A 211 8.91 4.66 7.52
CA ALA A 211 8.98 4.82 6.07
C ALA A 211 8.44 6.19 5.64
N HIS A 212 7.32 6.63 6.21
CA HIS A 212 6.72 7.92 5.96
C HIS A 212 7.63 9.07 6.42
N SER A 213 8.22 8.97 7.61
CA SER A 213 9.19 9.96 8.09
C SER A 213 10.43 10.06 7.19
N LYS A 214 10.96 8.93 6.70
CA LYS A 214 12.06 8.91 5.73
C LYS A 214 11.67 9.57 4.41
N PHE A 215 10.46 9.27 3.92
CA PHE A 215 9.94 9.86 2.70
C PHE A 215 9.82 11.39 2.82
N LEU A 216 9.24 11.91 3.91
CA LEU A 216 9.11 13.35 4.13
C LEU A 216 10.46 14.06 4.17
N LYS A 217 11.46 13.50 4.86
CA LYS A 217 12.83 14.05 4.89
C LYS A 217 13.47 14.08 3.50
N PHE A 218 13.23 13.03 2.71
CA PHE A 218 13.74 12.96 1.35
C PHE A 218 13.05 13.98 0.43
N GLU A 219 11.74 14.14 0.57
CA GLU A 219 10.95 15.14 -0.15
C GLU A 219 11.41 16.57 0.18
N GLU A 220 11.65 16.87 1.46
CA GLU A 220 12.16 18.16 1.92
C GLU A 220 13.55 18.46 1.32
N MET A 221 14.47 17.48 1.38
CA MET A 221 15.80 17.61 0.77
C MET A 221 15.71 17.87 -0.73
N LEU A 222 14.84 17.17 -1.47
CA LEU A 222 14.65 17.41 -2.90
C LEU A 222 14.07 18.81 -3.17
N LYS A 223 13.13 19.29 -2.37
CA LYS A 223 12.60 20.66 -2.48
C LYS A 223 13.69 21.70 -2.26
N ASP A 224 14.58 21.48 -1.30
CA ASP A 224 15.70 22.38 -1.06
C ASP A 224 16.73 22.35 -2.19
N GLN A 225 17.01 21.19 -2.77
CA GLN A 225 17.85 21.08 -3.97
C GLN A 225 17.23 21.82 -5.18
N ILE A 226 15.92 21.70 -5.38
CA ILE A 226 15.21 22.44 -6.44
C ILE A 226 15.37 23.94 -6.23
N LYS A 227 15.14 24.45 -5.01
CA LYS A 227 15.33 25.87 -4.69
C LYS A 227 16.77 26.34 -4.92
N GLN A 228 17.76 25.52 -4.54
CA GLN A 228 19.17 25.85 -4.78
C GLN A 228 19.49 25.94 -6.28
N CYS A 229 18.99 24.99 -7.07
CA CYS A 229 19.12 25.03 -8.53
C CYS A 229 18.43 26.25 -9.14
N GLU A 230 17.24 26.62 -8.67
CA GLU A 230 16.53 27.83 -9.11
C GLU A 230 17.32 29.11 -8.82
N LEU A 231 17.92 29.22 -7.63
CA LEU A 231 18.79 30.33 -7.26
C LEU A 231 20.04 30.38 -8.16
N MET A 232 20.71 29.25 -8.38
CA MET A 232 21.89 29.16 -9.24
C MET A 232 21.57 29.54 -10.70
N ILE A 233 20.40 29.14 -11.21
CA ILE A 233 19.95 29.54 -12.55
C ILE A 233 19.67 31.05 -12.60
N ALA A 234 19.07 31.62 -11.55
CA ALA A 234 18.81 33.06 -11.49
C ALA A 234 20.12 33.87 -11.47
N GLU A 235 21.11 33.43 -10.69
CA GLU A 235 22.45 34.04 -10.63
C GLU A 235 23.14 33.97 -11.99
N LEU A 236 23.21 32.79 -12.61
CA LEU A 236 23.79 32.62 -13.96
C LEU A 236 23.11 33.49 -15.01
N LYS A 237 21.78 33.66 -14.95
CA LYS A 237 21.07 34.57 -15.85
C LYS A 237 21.47 36.03 -15.65
N MET A 238 21.66 36.45 -14.40
CA MET A 238 22.11 37.82 -14.09
C MET A 238 23.54 38.04 -14.59
N ASP A 239 24.44 37.08 -14.36
CA ASP A 239 25.83 37.14 -14.83
C ASP A 239 25.90 37.21 -16.36
N HIS A 240 25.18 36.33 -17.06
CA HIS A 240 25.13 36.36 -18.52
C HIS A 240 24.54 37.67 -19.07
N HIS A 241 23.51 38.22 -18.42
CA HIS A 241 22.94 39.50 -18.84
C HIS A 241 23.95 40.65 -18.63
N LYS A 242 24.74 40.60 -17.55
CA LYS A 242 25.80 41.57 -17.30
C LYS A 242 26.91 41.45 -18.35
N ASP A 243 27.40 40.25 -18.61
CA ASP A 243 28.43 39.98 -19.63
C ASP A 243 27.96 40.41 -21.03
N GLU A 244 26.69 40.15 -21.38
CA GLU A 244 26.10 40.62 -22.63
C GLU A 244 26.05 42.15 -22.69
N GLY A 245 25.74 42.81 -21.57
CA GLY A 245 25.78 44.26 -21.44
C GLY A 245 27.19 44.84 -21.67
N ASP A 246 28.19 44.25 -21.01
CA ASP A 246 29.59 44.66 -21.12
C ASP A 246 30.10 44.45 -22.55
N MET A 247 29.80 43.31 -23.19
CA MET A 247 30.15 43.05 -24.59
C MET A 247 29.49 44.04 -25.56
N LYS A 248 28.23 44.46 -25.32
CA LYS A 248 27.56 45.47 -26.13
C LYS A 248 28.23 46.84 -26.00
N LEU A 249 28.68 47.20 -24.80
CA LEU A 249 29.39 48.44 -24.55
C LEU A 249 30.78 48.43 -25.21
N ASP A 250 31.52 47.33 -25.07
CA ASP A 250 32.82 47.14 -25.72
C ASP A 250 32.69 47.20 -27.25
N ARG A 251 31.65 46.57 -27.81
CA ARG A 251 31.36 46.69 -29.25
C ARG A 251 31.12 48.15 -29.65
N LEU A 252 30.26 48.86 -28.92
CA LEU A 252 29.93 50.27 -29.22
C LEU A 252 31.17 51.16 -29.14
N THR A 253 32.02 50.98 -28.13
CA THR A 253 33.26 51.76 -27.99
C THR A 253 34.25 51.46 -29.10
N SER A 254 34.39 50.19 -29.50
CA SER A 254 35.23 49.80 -30.66
C SER A 254 34.69 50.36 -31.98
N GLU A 255 33.37 50.28 -32.21
CA GLU A 255 32.71 50.88 -33.39
C GLU A 255 32.95 52.40 -33.45
N GLN A 256 32.85 53.10 -32.32
CA GLN A 256 33.15 54.53 -32.23
C GLN A 256 34.63 54.83 -32.52
N GLN A 257 35.56 54.03 -31.99
CA GLN A 257 36.99 54.21 -32.28
C GLN A 257 37.31 54.02 -33.77
N VAL A 258 36.69 53.03 -34.42
CA VAL A 258 36.83 52.82 -35.86
C VAL A 258 36.25 54.01 -36.63
N PHE A 259 35.06 54.48 -36.24
CA PHE A 259 34.44 55.66 -36.86
C PHE A 259 35.33 56.91 -36.74
N ASP A 260 35.87 57.18 -35.56
CA ASP A 260 36.78 58.30 -35.31
C ASP A 260 38.07 58.16 -36.13
N PHE A 261 38.61 56.94 -36.25
CA PHE A 261 39.81 56.66 -37.04
C PHE A 261 39.58 56.90 -38.53
N VAL A 262 38.47 56.39 -39.09
CA VAL A 262 38.08 56.60 -40.49
C VAL A 262 37.88 58.09 -40.75
N THR A 263 37.16 58.79 -39.88
CA THR A 263 36.92 60.23 -40.01
C THR A 263 38.24 61.02 -40.01
N LYS A 264 39.18 60.69 -39.12
CA LYS A 264 40.51 61.31 -39.10
C LYS A 264 41.29 61.04 -40.38
N TYR A 265 41.26 59.81 -40.87
CA TYR A 265 41.93 59.44 -42.12
C TYR A 265 41.34 60.17 -43.33
N ASP A 266 40.01 60.23 -43.45
CA ASP A 266 39.33 60.94 -44.53
C ASP A 266 39.63 62.43 -44.52
N ASN A 267 39.63 63.05 -43.34
CA ASN A 267 40.03 64.45 -43.18
C ASN A 267 41.49 64.67 -43.61
N PHE A 268 42.40 63.81 -43.15
CA PHE A 268 43.82 63.86 -43.52
C PHE A 268 44.02 63.70 -45.04
N MET A 269 43.33 62.74 -45.67
CA MET A 269 43.39 62.52 -47.11
C MET A 269 42.80 63.69 -47.90
N SER A 270 41.72 64.30 -47.41
CA SER A 270 41.13 65.51 -47.99
C SER A 270 42.12 66.68 -47.95
N GLU A 271 42.74 66.94 -46.79
CA GLU A 271 43.77 67.98 -46.65
C GLU A 271 44.98 67.73 -47.55
N HIS A 272 45.46 66.49 -47.63
CA HIS A 272 46.57 66.13 -48.52
C HIS A 272 46.20 66.27 -49.99
N THR A 273 44.97 65.91 -50.38
CA THR A 273 44.47 66.11 -51.75
C THR A 273 44.41 67.59 -52.08
N GLN A 274 43.96 68.44 -51.16
CA GLN A 274 43.96 69.89 -51.34
C GLN A 274 45.38 70.44 -51.52
N LYS A 275 46.33 70.04 -50.66
CA LYS A 275 47.75 70.44 -50.77
C LYS A 275 48.38 69.97 -52.08
N TYR A 276 48.13 68.73 -52.49
CA TYR A 276 48.61 68.19 -53.76
C TYR A 276 48.05 69.00 -54.94
N ASN A 277 46.75 69.28 -54.95
CA ASN A 277 46.13 70.07 -56.00
C ASN A 277 46.69 71.50 -56.07
N GLN A 278 46.96 72.13 -54.92
CA GLN A 278 47.66 73.43 -54.86
C GLN A 278 49.06 73.33 -55.48
N LEU A 279 49.84 72.31 -55.10
CA LEU A 279 51.19 72.11 -55.64
C LEU A 279 51.17 71.86 -57.16
N VAL A 280 50.19 71.10 -57.66
CA VAL A 280 49.99 70.89 -59.10
C VAL A 280 49.63 72.21 -59.80
N GLN A 281 48.80 73.06 -59.19
CA GLN A 281 48.50 74.38 -59.74
C GLN A 281 49.73 75.28 -59.81
N ASP A 282 50.55 75.30 -58.75
CA ASP A 282 51.79 76.07 -58.70
C ASP A 282 52.82 75.54 -59.70
N TYR A 283 53.00 74.21 -59.78
CA TYR A 283 53.86 73.58 -60.79
C TYR A 283 53.43 73.96 -62.22
N ASN A 284 52.13 73.90 -62.52
CA ASN A 284 51.62 74.30 -63.83
C ASN A 284 51.84 75.80 -64.11
N ARG A 285 51.77 76.65 -63.08
CA ARG A 285 52.06 78.09 -63.19
C ARG A 285 53.54 78.31 -63.49
N ASP A 286 54.42 77.63 -62.76
CA ASP A 286 55.86 77.71 -62.96
C ASP A 286 56.28 77.15 -64.32
N GLN A 287 55.69 76.03 -64.75
CA GLN A 287 55.93 75.48 -66.09
C GLN A 287 55.53 76.48 -67.19
N LYS A 288 54.37 77.15 -67.06
CA LYS A 288 53.99 78.23 -67.97
C LYS A 288 54.99 79.40 -67.95
N ARG A 289 55.51 79.75 -66.77
CA ARG A 289 56.51 80.81 -66.61
C ARG A 289 57.84 80.43 -67.25
N VAL A 290 58.30 79.18 -67.09
CA VAL A 290 59.51 78.66 -67.73
C VAL A 290 59.35 78.73 -69.24
N VAL A 291 58.26 78.20 -69.81
CA VAL A 291 57.98 78.27 -71.26
C VAL A 291 57.97 79.72 -71.75
N PHE A 292 57.37 80.64 -71.00
CA PHE A 292 57.39 82.07 -71.33
C PHE A 292 58.81 82.65 -71.34
N LEU A 293 59.64 82.32 -70.35
CA LEU A 293 61.03 82.78 -70.27
C LEU A 293 61.90 82.16 -71.35
N GLU A 294 61.73 80.87 -71.65
CA GLU A 294 62.41 80.18 -72.75
C GLU A 294 62.09 80.86 -74.09
N ASN A 295 60.80 81.17 -74.34
CA ASN A 295 60.39 81.92 -75.52
C ASN A 295 61.00 83.33 -75.56
N ALA A 296 61.03 84.03 -74.42
CA ALA A 296 61.64 85.36 -74.34
C ALA A 296 63.16 85.32 -74.59
N ILE A 297 63.86 84.32 -74.05
CA ILE A 297 65.29 84.10 -74.31
C ILE A 297 65.51 83.79 -75.79
N ALA A 298 64.70 82.91 -76.39
CA ALA A 298 64.79 82.58 -77.82
C ALA A 298 64.62 83.83 -78.71
N VAL A 299 63.67 84.71 -78.38
CA VAL A 299 63.50 86.01 -79.08
C VAL A 299 64.73 86.90 -78.89
N MET A 300 65.24 87.04 -77.67
CA MET A 300 66.43 87.84 -77.37
C MET A 300 67.69 87.31 -78.07
N GLU A 301 67.86 86.00 -78.15
CA GLU A 301 68.93 85.34 -78.90
C GLU A 301 68.80 85.58 -80.40
N GLU A 302 67.60 85.52 -80.95
CA GLU A 302 67.34 85.84 -82.35
C GLU A 302 67.59 87.32 -82.66
N GLU A 303 67.20 88.25 -81.79
CA GLU A 303 67.54 89.67 -81.91
C GLU A 303 69.05 89.91 -81.80
N LYS A 304 69.74 89.19 -80.90
CA LYS A 304 71.20 89.24 -80.77
C LYS A 304 71.87 88.70 -82.04
N ARG A 305 71.35 87.62 -82.62
CA ARG A 305 71.80 87.07 -83.91
C ARG A 305 71.63 88.10 -85.02
N LYS A 306 70.45 88.72 -85.15
CA LYS A 306 70.20 89.80 -86.14
C LYS A 306 71.15 90.98 -85.96
N ARG A 307 71.37 91.44 -84.71
CA ARG A 307 72.34 92.52 -84.43
C ARG A 307 73.78 92.13 -84.78
N ASN A 308 74.19 90.88 -84.54
CA ASN A 308 75.51 90.39 -84.94
C ASN A 308 75.62 90.32 -86.47
N GLU A 309 74.62 89.80 -87.17
CA GLU A 309 74.58 89.78 -88.64
C GLU A 309 74.62 91.20 -89.23
N GLU A 310 73.93 92.17 -88.63
CA GLU A 310 74.02 93.58 -89.00
C GLU A 310 75.42 94.16 -88.75
N ARG A 311 76.06 93.84 -87.62
CA ARG A 311 77.44 94.23 -87.35
C ARG A 311 78.40 93.65 -88.37
N ASP A 312 78.22 92.40 -88.76
CA ASP A 312 79.05 91.72 -89.77
C ASP A 312 78.81 92.31 -91.17
N LYS A 313 77.57 92.62 -91.53
CA LYS A 313 77.24 93.37 -92.77
C LYS A 313 77.90 94.74 -92.79
N ARG A 314 77.85 95.50 -91.67
CA ARG A 314 78.53 96.80 -91.56
C ARG A 314 80.05 96.68 -91.63
N LYS A 315 80.65 95.63 -91.06
CA LYS A 315 82.09 95.33 -91.23
C LYS A 315 82.41 95.03 -92.69
N ASN A 316 81.63 94.18 -93.34
CA ASN A 316 81.80 93.84 -94.76
C ASN A 316 81.61 95.05 -95.68
N GLU A 317 80.67 95.95 -95.37
CA GLU A 317 80.50 97.22 -96.10
C GLU A 317 81.66 98.18 -95.86
N LYS A 318 82.15 98.31 -94.63
CA LYS A 318 83.35 99.10 -94.33
C LYS A 318 84.56 98.55 -95.09
N GLU A 319 84.76 97.24 -95.10
CA GLU A 319 85.80 96.60 -95.91
C GLU A 319 85.60 96.85 -97.41
N LYS A 320 84.37 96.78 -97.93
CA LYS A 320 84.10 97.10 -99.35
C LYS A 320 84.41 98.56 -99.66
N ILE A 321 84.02 99.49 -98.80
CA ILE A 321 84.33 100.92 -98.93
C ILE A 321 85.84 101.15 -98.85
N GLU A 322 86.55 100.44 -97.98
CA GLU A 322 87.99 100.53 -97.85
C GLU A 322 88.70 99.96 -99.09
N ARG A 323 88.26 98.81 -99.61
CA ARG A 323 88.70 98.27 -100.91
C ARG A 323 88.42 99.23 -102.06
N LEU A 324 87.26 99.90 -102.08
CA LEU A 324 86.92 100.92 -103.07
C LEU A 324 87.77 102.19 -102.91
N LYS A 325 88.11 102.61 -101.69
CA LYS A 325 89.03 103.73 -101.44
C LYS A 325 90.45 103.40 -101.89
N VAL A 326 90.92 102.18 -101.61
CA VAL A 326 92.21 101.66 -102.13
C VAL A 326 92.18 101.62 -103.65
N HIS A 327 91.13 101.08 -104.26
CA HIS A 327 90.95 101.06 -105.71
C HIS A 327 90.88 102.47 -106.33
N SER A 328 90.21 103.42 -105.67
CA SER A 328 90.15 104.83 -106.09
C SER A 328 91.50 105.54 -105.94
N ARG A 329 92.32 105.19 -104.94
CA ARG A 329 93.72 105.65 -104.85
C ARG A 329 94.56 105.08 -105.98
N TYR A 330 94.41 103.79 -106.29
CA TYR A 330 95.03 103.15 -107.45
C TYR A 330 94.63 103.83 -108.76
N GLN A 331 93.34 104.08 -109.00
CA GLN A 331 92.86 104.79 -110.20
C GLN A 331 93.40 106.23 -110.29
N ARG A 332 93.54 106.95 -109.17
CA ARG A 332 94.15 108.28 -109.15
C ARG A 332 95.64 108.25 -109.50
N LEU A 333 96.38 107.26 -108.98
CA LEU A 333 97.78 107.03 -109.36
C LEU A 333 97.92 106.63 -110.83
N TRP A 334 97.03 105.77 -111.33
CA TRP A 334 97.03 105.30 -112.71
C TRP A 334 96.69 106.42 -113.70
N LYS A 335 95.70 107.28 -113.40
CA LYS A 335 95.39 108.47 -114.21
C LYS A 335 96.51 109.52 -114.19
N ARG A 336 97.31 109.59 -113.12
CA ARG A 336 98.48 110.48 -113.02
C ARG A 336 99.67 109.94 -113.82
N ALA A 337 99.88 108.61 -113.82
CA ALA A 337 100.87 107.94 -114.65
C ALA A 337 100.51 108.03 -116.15
N TYR A 338 99.26 107.80 -116.52
CA TYR A 338 98.80 107.93 -117.92
C TYR A 338 98.97 109.35 -118.47
N ARG A 339 98.79 110.38 -117.63
CA ARG A 339 98.97 111.78 -118.05
C ARG A 339 100.44 112.16 -118.28
N LEU A 340 101.39 111.44 -117.67
CA LEU A 340 102.83 111.63 -117.86
C LEU A 340 103.39 110.85 -119.07
N VAL A 341 102.76 109.73 -119.44
CA VAL A 341 103.18 108.90 -120.59
C VAL A 341 102.59 109.43 -121.92
N PHE A 342 101.45 110.13 -121.90
CA PHE A 342 100.81 110.64 -123.12
C PHE A 342 101.45 111.92 -123.71
N LEU A 343 102.31 112.61 -122.96
CA LEU A 343 103.03 113.81 -123.45
C LEU A 343 104.43 113.49 -124.01
N THR A 344 104.88 112.23 -123.95
CA THR A 344 106.22 111.81 -124.37
C THR A 344 106.25 110.88 -125.59
N ASN A 345 105.11 110.55 -126.19
CA ASN A 345 105.00 109.58 -127.30
C ASN A 345 104.19 110.11 -128.50
N TYR A 346 104.45 111.35 -128.93
CA TYR A 346 103.88 111.95 -130.14
C TYR A 346 104.86 112.02 -131.35
N GLU A 347 106.03 111.35 -131.28
CA GLU A 347 106.99 111.32 -132.40
C GLU A 347 107.28 109.92 -132.97
N GLY A 348 106.52 108.90 -132.57
CA GLY A 348 106.74 107.53 -133.04
C GLY A 348 105.49 106.89 -133.59
N ILE A 349 105.44 106.77 -134.92
CA ILE A 349 104.66 105.78 -135.68
C ILE A 349 103.29 106.27 -136.16
N GLN A 350 103.41 107.04 -137.25
CA GLN A 350 102.47 107.22 -138.35
C GLN A 350 102.45 106.02 -139.33
N GLU A 351 102.81 104.80 -138.90
CA GLU A 351 102.97 103.71 -139.87
C GLU A 351 102.62 102.34 -139.29
N LYS A 352 101.31 102.07 -139.21
CA LYS A 352 100.65 100.78 -139.49
C LYS A 352 99.17 100.83 -139.09
N VAL A 353 98.46 101.73 -139.78
CA VAL A 353 97.03 101.62 -140.02
C VAL A 353 96.91 101.09 -141.44
N LEU A 354 96.53 99.82 -141.62
CA LEU A 354 95.73 99.26 -142.73
C LEU A 354 95.99 97.75 -142.94
N LYS A 355 94.91 96.96 -142.79
CA LYS A 355 94.69 95.49 -142.91
C LYS A 355 94.57 94.81 -141.53
N ALA A 356 93.41 94.36 -141.03
CA ALA A 356 92.15 94.02 -141.68
C ALA A 356 90.95 94.30 -140.76
N LYS A 357 89.94 94.92 -141.35
CA LYS A 357 88.52 94.94 -140.95
C LYS A 357 87.88 93.57 -141.26
N GLU A 358 86.67 93.40 -140.73
CA GLU A 358 85.63 92.40 -141.04
C GLU A 358 85.59 91.19 -140.07
N ALA A 359 84.49 90.84 -139.40
CA ALA A 359 83.10 91.27 -139.52
C ALA A 359 82.24 90.94 -138.27
N LYS A 360 81.19 91.77 -138.09
CA LYS A 360 79.85 91.51 -137.49
C LYS A 360 79.73 91.39 -135.95
N ASN A 361 79.20 92.36 -135.18
CA ASN A 361 77.86 93.03 -135.20
C ASN A 361 76.73 92.03 -134.84
N PRO A 362 75.64 92.38 -134.12
CA PRO A 362 75.46 93.36 -133.03
C PRO A 362 74.43 92.95 -131.91
N GLN A 363 74.15 93.90 -131.00
CA GLN A 363 72.79 94.27 -130.52
C GLN A 363 72.19 93.57 -129.27
N PRO A 364 71.23 94.24 -128.57
CA PRO A 364 71.36 94.56 -127.14
C PRO A 364 70.04 94.37 -126.34
N LEU A 365 69.99 95.02 -125.17
CA LEU A 365 68.80 95.55 -124.48
C LEU A 365 67.93 94.62 -123.60
N ASP A 366 67.83 95.08 -122.35
CA ASP A 366 66.60 95.37 -121.61
C ASP A 366 65.93 94.35 -120.64
N THR A 367 65.78 94.86 -119.41
CA THR A 367 64.47 95.04 -118.71
C THR A 367 64.00 93.96 -117.72
N THR A 368 64.24 94.27 -116.43
CA THR A 368 63.19 94.64 -115.43
C THR A 368 62.33 93.54 -114.78
N GLN A 369 62.37 93.56 -113.42
CA GLN A 369 61.28 93.25 -112.46
C GLN A 369 60.81 91.77 -112.40
N GLN A 370 60.25 91.21 -111.33
CA GLN A 370 59.81 91.59 -109.99
C GLN A 370 59.45 90.26 -109.28
N SER A 371 59.29 90.31 -107.95
CA SER A 371 58.34 89.51 -107.13
C SER A 371 58.49 87.96 -107.13
N THR A 372 58.36 87.20 -106.05
CA THR A 372 57.78 87.41 -104.72
C THR A 372 58.05 86.16 -103.86
N LYS A 373 58.33 86.39 -102.58
CA LYS A 373 57.76 85.72 -101.38
C LYS A 373 57.86 84.19 -101.16
N LEU A 374 58.35 83.89 -99.95
CA LEU A 374 57.82 82.94 -98.93
C LEU A 374 57.81 81.45 -99.33
N ASP A 375 58.15 80.47 -98.51
CA ASP A 375 58.52 80.42 -97.10
C ASP A 375 59.31 79.12 -96.87
N THR A 376 60.00 79.12 -95.74
CA THR A 376 60.88 78.08 -95.21
C THR A 376 60.20 76.72 -94.99
N LYS A 377 60.83 75.67 -95.56
CA LYS A 377 61.24 74.39 -94.95
C LYS A 377 61.32 74.38 -93.40
N PRO A 378 61.48 73.22 -92.70
CA PRO A 378 61.37 71.81 -93.10
C PRO A 378 60.73 70.88 -92.01
N THR A 379 60.80 69.56 -92.21
CA THR A 379 61.11 68.50 -91.19
C THR A 379 60.08 68.19 -90.09
N ASN A 380 59.97 67.00 -89.50
CA ASN A 380 60.41 65.63 -89.78
C ASN A 380 59.60 64.74 -88.82
N ASN A 381 59.22 63.55 -89.29
CA ASN A 381 59.21 62.27 -88.60
C ASN A 381 58.71 62.08 -87.14
N ARG A 382 57.82 61.07 -87.03
CA ARG A 382 57.97 59.79 -86.30
C ARG A 382 57.12 59.55 -85.04
N THR A 383 56.20 58.57 -85.20
CA THR A 383 55.97 57.37 -84.33
C THR A 383 55.47 57.60 -82.89
N ARG A 384 54.66 56.77 -82.22
CA ARG A 384 54.17 55.38 -82.41
C ARG A 384 53.04 55.13 -81.38
N SER A 385 52.24 54.11 -81.66
CA SER A 385 51.61 53.14 -80.73
C SER A 385 50.56 53.58 -79.67
N THR A 386 49.35 53.08 -79.91
CA THR A 386 48.34 52.54 -78.97
C THR A 386 48.90 51.36 -78.12
N PRO A 387 48.13 50.57 -77.32
CA PRO A 387 46.84 50.74 -76.61
C PRO A 387 46.89 50.23 -75.12
N SER A 388 45.72 50.13 -74.48
CA SER A 388 45.26 48.91 -73.75
C SER A 388 45.20 48.92 -72.21
N THR A 389 43.97 48.72 -71.71
CA THR A 389 43.53 47.87 -70.58
C THR A 389 44.24 47.95 -69.22
N ASN A 390 43.49 48.31 -68.17
CA ASN A 390 42.97 47.30 -67.22
C ASN A 390 42.08 47.89 -66.12
N ARG A 391 40.98 47.17 -65.88
CA ARG A 391 40.16 47.15 -64.66
C ARG A 391 40.65 45.93 -63.83
N PRO A 392 39.95 45.50 -62.76
CA PRO A 392 39.98 45.92 -61.35
C PRO A 392 40.72 44.93 -60.42
N VAL A 393 41.04 45.29 -59.17
CA VAL A 393 41.07 44.33 -58.04
C VAL A 393 40.64 44.98 -56.72
N LYS A 394 39.69 44.27 -56.08
CA LYS A 394 39.31 44.20 -54.66
C LYS A 394 40.31 44.73 -53.61
N ARG A 395 39.77 45.42 -52.62
CA ARG A 395 39.72 44.92 -51.24
C ARG A 395 38.41 45.33 -50.59
#